data_AF-A0A7S0L796-F1
#
_entry.id   AF-A0A7S0L796-F1
#
_cell.length_a   1.000
_cell.length_b   1.000
_cell.length_c   1.000
_cell.angle_alpha   90.00
_cell.angle_beta   90.00
_cell.angle_gamma   90.00
#
_symmetry.space_group_name_H-M   'P 1'
#
loop_
_entity.id
_entity.type
_entity.pdbx_description
1 polymer ?
#
loop_
_entity_poly.entity_id
_entity_poly.type
_entity_poly.pdbx_seq_one_letter_code
_entity_poly.pdbx_strand_id
1 'polypeptide(L)'
;KNYVTKRQSLKLLSELLLDRANFKIMMRYINEPNNLKIMMNLLRGTTKAIQFEAFHVFKIFVANPQKSKPVADILTRNKDKLIEFLKKFQTNKDDNQFAE
;
A
#
# COMPACT_ATOMS: atom_id res chain seq x y z
N LYS A 1 -7.05 -7.93 18.68
CA LYS A 1 -7.95 -8.58 17.67
C LYS A 1 -7.09 -9.21 16.58
N ASN A 2 -7.51 -10.38 16.08
CA ASN A 2 -6.70 -11.45 15.46
C ASN A 2 -5.63 -10.99 14.45
N TYR A 3 -4.36 -11.01 14.87
CA TYR A 3 -3.19 -10.62 14.07
C TYR A 3 -3.07 -11.44 12.78
N VAL A 4 -3.28 -12.76 12.89
CA VAL A 4 -3.14 -13.69 11.76
C VAL A 4 -4.16 -13.36 10.68
N THR A 5 -5.44 -13.19 11.07
CA THR A 5 -6.49 -12.80 10.12
C THR A 5 -6.15 -11.49 9.43
N LYS A 6 -5.75 -10.47 10.18
CA LYS A 6 -5.44 -9.16 9.59
C LYS A 6 -4.29 -9.23 8.58
N ARG A 7 -3.23 -9.96 8.89
CA ARG A 7 -2.09 -10.16 7.98
C ARG A 7 -2.53 -10.91 6.72
N GLN A 8 -3.20 -12.05 6.87
CA GLN A 8 -3.58 -12.88 5.74
C GLN A 8 -4.62 -12.20 4.84
N SER A 9 -5.55 -11.42 5.41
CA SER A 9 -6.49 -10.63 4.61
C SER A 9 -5.80 -9.55 3.77
N LEU A 10 -4.74 -8.91 4.28
CA LEU A 10 -3.98 -7.93 3.49
C LEU A 10 -3.18 -8.60 2.37
N LYS A 11 -2.57 -9.75 2.66
CA LYS A 11 -1.87 -10.55 1.65
C LYS A 11 -2.82 -10.95 0.52
N LEU A 12 -3.97 -11.55 0.86
CA LEU A 12 -5.00 -11.92 -0.10
C LEU A 12 -5.50 -10.72 -0.91
N LEU A 13 -5.71 -9.57 -0.25
CA LEU A 13 -6.12 -8.34 -0.94
C LEU A 13 -5.09 -7.93 -2.00
N SER A 14 -3.79 -7.97 -1.69
CA SER A 14 -2.74 -7.64 -2.66
C SER A 14 -2.72 -8.60 -3.85
N GLU A 15 -2.90 -9.90 -3.61
CA GLU A 15 -2.96 -10.93 -4.65
C GLU A 15 -4.18 -10.69 -5.57
N LEU A 16 -5.34 -10.41 -4.99
CA LEU A 16 -6.57 -10.10 -5.74
C LEU A 16 -6.42 -8.84 -6.61
N LEU A 17 -5.77 -7.80 -6.10
CA LEU A 17 -5.58 -6.54 -6.84
C LEU A 17 -4.56 -6.66 -7.97
N LEU A 18 -3.61 -7.60 -7.88
CA LEU A 18 -2.58 -7.81 -8.91
C LEU A 18 -3.00 -8.82 -9.99
N ASP A 19 -4.06 -9.59 -9.76
CA ASP A 19 -4.62 -10.50 -10.76
C ASP A 19 -5.21 -9.70 -11.94
N ARG A 20 -4.76 -10.02 -13.15
CA ARG A 20 -5.23 -9.40 -14.40
C ARG A 20 -6.74 -9.59 -14.61
N ALA A 21 -7.30 -10.71 -14.17
CA ALA A 21 -8.75 -10.96 -14.25
C ALA A 21 -9.55 -9.94 -13.42
N ASN A 22 -8.92 -9.36 -12.39
CA ASN A 22 -9.54 -8.42 -11.47
C ASN A 22 -9.27 -6.95 -11.80
N PHE A 23 -8.77 -6.62 -13.00
CA PHE A 23 -8.40 -5.25 -13.37
C PHE A 23 -9.48 -4.20 -13.05
N LYS A 24 -10.75 -4.48 -13.35
CA LYS A 24 -11.88 -3.58 -13.04
C LYS A 24 -12.04 -3.33 -11.55
N ILE A 25 -11.86 -4.38 -10.73
CA ILE A 25 -11.93 -4.30 -9.28
C ILE A 25 -10.73 -3.51 -8.75
N MET A 26 -9.53 -3.80 -9.25
CA MET A 26 -8.30 -3.08 -8.91
C MET A 26 -8.48 -1.58 -9.17
N MET A 27 -8.89 -1.19 -10.38
CA MET A 27 -9.08 0.21 -10.75
C MET A 27 -10.11 0.92 -9.88
N ARG A 28 -11.22 0.24 -9.51
CA ARG A 28 -12.19 0.80 -8.56
C ARG A 28 -11.57 0.98 -7.18
N TYR A 29 -10.88 -0.04 -6.67
CA TYR A 29 -10.31 -0.03 -5.33
C TYR A 29 -9.25 1.07 -5.15
N ILE A 30 -8.35 1.24 -6.13
CA ILE A 30 -7.23 2.19 -6.02
C ILE A 30 -7.60 3.64 -6.31
N ASN A 31 -8.80 3.90 -6.83
CA ASN A 31 -9.32 5.26 -7.04
C ASN A 31 -10.11 5.80 -5.84
N GLU A 32 -10.37 4.96 -4.83
CA GLU A 32 -11.07 5.33 -3.60
C GLU A 32 -10.12 5.94 -2.55
N PRO A 33 -10.28 7.22 -2.16
CA PRO A 33 -9.36 7.89 -1.24
C PRO A 33 -9.35 7.29 0.17
N ASN A 34 -10.47 6.70 0.61
CA ASN A 34 -10.55 6.06 1.92
C ASN A 34 -9.69 4.79 1.98
N ASN A 35 -9.61 4.03 0.88
CA ASN A 35 -8.76 2.85 0.81
C ASN A 35 -7.28 3.25 0.92
N LEU A 36 -6.86 4.33 0.25
CA LEU A 36 -5.51 4.87 0.39
C LEU A 36 -5.20 5.25 1.85
N LYS A 37 -6.10 5.97 2.53
CA LYS A 37 -5.91 6.36 3.94
C LYS A 37 -5.75 5.15 4.86
N ILE A 38 -6.54 4.09 4.65
CA ILE A 38 -6.42 2.85 5.41
C ILE A 38 -5.02 2.26 5.22
N MET A 39 -4.55 2.14 3.97
CA MET A 39 -3.22 1.59 3.70
C MET A 39 -2.10 2.46 4.29
N MET A 40 -2.17 3.78 4.16
CA MET A 40 -1.21 4.71 4.77
C MET A 40 -1.20 4.62 6.30
N ASN A 41 -2.34 4.39 6.96
CA ASN A 41 -2.38 4.18 8.40
C ASN A 41 -1.78 2.83 8.80
N LEU A 42 -1.99 1.78 7.99
CA LEU A 42 -1.41 0.46 8.23
C LEU A 42 0.12 0.45 8.07
N LEU A 43 0.68 1.29 7.19
CA LEU A 43 2.12 1.51 7.08
C LEU A 43 2.75 2.02 8.38
N ARG A 44 2.00 2.78 9.18
CA ARG A 44 2.45 3.28 10.50
C ARG A 44 2.14 2.33 11.66
N GLY A 45 1.58 1.14 11.38
CA GLY A 45 1.20 0.18 12.42
C GLY A 45 2.39 -0.36 13.21
N THR A 46 2.15 -1.07 14.31
CA THR A 46 3.21 -1.54 15.22
C THR A 46 3.92 -2.82 14.78
N THR A 47 3.35 -3.58 13.83
CA THR A 47 3.87 -4.90 13.42
C THR A 47 4.46 -4.85 12.01
N LYS A 48 5.75 -5.18 11.89
CA LYS A 48 6.49 -5.16 10.62
C LYS A 48 5.83 -5.97 9.51
N ALA A 49 5.25 -7.13 9.85
CA ALA A 49 4.55 -7.97 8.87
C ALA A 49 3.32 -7.27 8.28
N ILE A 50 2.50 -6.59 9.09
CA ILE A 50 1.32 -5.86 8.59
C ILE A 50 1.75 -4.65 7.77
N GLN A 51 2.78 -3.94 8.20
CA GLN A 51 3.34 -2.82 7.44
C GLN A 51 3.79 -3.28 6.05
N PHE A 52 4.43 -4.46 5.96
CA PHE A 52 4.91 -5.04 4.70
C PHE A 52 3.77 -5.38 3.74
N GLU A 53 2.74 -6.09 4.22
CA GLU A 53 1.55 -6.40 3.39
C GLU A 53 0.82 -5.11 2.96
N ALA A 54 0.70 -4.12 3.85
CA ALA A 54 0.12 -2.83 3.51
C ALA A 54 0.95 -2.06 2.47
N PHE A 55 2.27 -2.21 2.49
CA PHE A 55 3.16 -1.63 1.50
C PHE A 55 2.93 -2.24 0.11
N HIS A 56 2.72 -3.55 -0.01
CA HIS A 56 2.37 -4.18 -1.28
C HIS A 56 1.11 -3.56 -1.90
N VAL A 57 0.07 -3.34 -1.11
CA VAL A 57 -1.15 -2.66 -1.58
C VAL A 57 -0.91 -1.19 -1.90
N PHE A 58 -0.17 -0.47 -1.04
CA PHE A 58 0.15 0.96 -1.23
C PHE A 58 0.89 1.23 -2.54
N LYS A 59 1.83 0.36 -2.93
CA LYS A 59 2.53 0.46 -4.23
C LYS A 59 1.57 0.53 -5.42
N ILE A 60 0.47 -0.21 -5.39
CA ILE A 60 -0.50 -0.25 -6.49
C ILE A 60 -1.19 1.12 -6.65
N PHE A 61 -1.49 1.81 -5.54
CA PHE A 61 -2.02 3.18 -5.58
C PHE A 61 -1.02 4.15 -6.23
N VAL A 62 0.26 4.07 -5.86
CA VAL A 62 1.31 4.97 -6.37
C VAL A 62 1.63 4.68 -7.83
N ALA A 63 1.61 3.41 -8.25
CA ALA A 63 1.91 2.98 -9.61
C ALA A 63 0.80 3.30 -10.63
N ASN A 64 -0.44 3.54 -10.19
CA ASN A 64 -1.54 3.86 -11.10
C ASN A 64 -1.26 5.17 -11.89
N PRO A 65 -1.14 5.15 -13.23
CA PRO A 65 -0.93 6.37 -14.01
C PRO A 65 -2.17 7.27 -14.07
N GLN A 66 -3.37 6.69 -13.91
CA GLN A 66 -4.66 7.36 -13.98
C GLN A 66 -5.28 7.51 -12.58
N LYS A 67 -4.56 8.17 -11.66
CA LYS A 67 -5.04 8.39 -10.29
C LYS A 67 -6.25 9.33 -10.31
N SER A 68 -7.29 9.00 -9.55
CA SER A 68 -8.36 9.95 -9.25
C SER A 68 -7.80 11.19 -8.56
N LYS A 69 -8.40 12.36 -8.81
CA LYS A 69 -7.97 13.63 -8.19
C LYS A 69 -7.88 13.56 -6.65
N PRO A 70 -8.86 12.98 -5.92
CA PRO A 70 -8.75 12.86 -4.47
C PRO A 70 -7.55 12.01 -4.00
N VAL A 71 -7.21 10.94 -4.73
CA VAL A 71 -6.05 10.10 -4.42
C VAL A 71 -4.74 10.85 -4.69
N ALA A 72 -4.64 11.56 -5.82
CA ALA A 72 -3.48 12.39 -6.16
C ALA A 72 -3.27 13.52 -5.13
N ASP A 73 -4.35 14.17 -4.69
CA ASP A 73 -4.29 15.24 -3.69
C ASP A 73 -3.77 14.74 -2.34
N ILE A 74 -4.18 13.55 -1.90
CA ILE A 74 -3.69 12.93 -0.66
C ILE A 74 -2.19 12.64 -0.76
N LEU A 75 -1.74 12.03 -1.87
CA LEU A 75 -0.32 11.72 -2.07
C LEU A 75 0.53 12.99 -2.11
N THR A 76 0.07 14.01 -2.84
CA THR A 76 0.77 15.29 -2.97
C THR A 76 0.87 16.02 -1.64
N ARG A 77 -0.23 16.11 -0.88
CA ARG A 77 -0.26 16.75 0.45
C ARG A 77 0.66 16.07 1.48
N ASN A 78 0.95 14.78 1.30
CA ASN A 78 1.79 14.00 2.22
C ASN A 78 3.17 13.67 1.64
N LYS A 79 3.55 14.26 0.48
CA LYS A 79 4.73 13.86 -0.30
C LYS A 79 6.01 13.81 0.53
N ASP A 80 6.37 14.89 1.21
CA ASP A 80 7.65 14.98 1.92
C ASP A 80 7.73 13.97 3.07
N LYS A 81 6.63 13.82 3.82
CA LYS A 81 6.53 12.84 4.91
C LYS A 81 6.57 11.40 4.38
N LEU A 82 5.94 11.13 3.25
CA LEU A 82 5.98 9.82 2.59
C LEU A 82 7.41 9.50 2.14
N ILE A 83 8.11 10.43 1.50
CA ILE A 83 9.50 10.24 1.08
C ILE A 83 10.40 9.98 2.29
N GLU A 84 10.29 10.77 3.35
CA GLU A 84 11.09 10.56 4.56
C GLU A 84 10.80 9.21 5.22
N PHE A 85 9.52 8.84 5.32
CA PHE A 85 9.10 7.55 5.85
C PHE A 85 9.67 6.40 5.04
N LEU A 86 9.54 6.44 3.71
CA LEU A 86 9.98 5.36 2.82
C LEU A 86 11.50 5.17 2.82
N LYS A 87 12.30 6.24 2.96
CA LYS A 87 13.76 6.13 3.09
C LYS A 87 14.21 5.30 4.30
N LYS A 88 13.39 5.27 5.36
CA LYS A 88 13.66 4.55 6.62
C LYS A 88 12.82 3.26 6.73
N PHE A 89 11.98 2.97 5.73
CA PHE A 89 11.00 1.90 5.83
C PHE A 89 11.66 0.54 5.61
N GLN A 90 11.72 -0.26 6.67
CA GLN A 90 12.21 -1.65 6.66
C GLN A 90 13.61 -1.85 6.03
N THR A 91 14.50 -0.86 6.16
CA THR A 91 15.90 -0.86 5.66
C THR A 91 16.81 -1.94 6.25
N ASN A 92 16.31 -2.80 7.15
CA ASN A 92 17.08 -3.86 7.83
C ASN A 92 16.72 -5.26 7.33
N LYS A 93 16.29 -5.39 6.07
CA LYS A 93 16.05 -6.69 5.46
C LYS A 93 17.02 -6.88 4.31
N ASP A 94 17.77 -7.98 4.38
CA ASP A 94 18.48 -8.63 3.27
C ASP A 94 17.51 -9.12 2.16
N ASP A 95 16.46 -8.34 1.86
CA ASP A 95 15.53 -8.59 0.77
C ASP A 95 16.07 -7.80 -0.44
N ASN A 96 16.91 -8.45 -1.25
CA ASN A 96 17.42 -8.01 -2.56
C ASN A 96 16.33 -7.65 -3.60
N GLN A 97 15.07 -7.47 -3.17
CA GLN A 97 13.89 -7.20 -4.00
C GLN A 97 13.42 -5.73 -3.90
N PHE A 98 14.02 -4.93 -3.02
CA PHE A 98 13.67 -3.50 -2.85
C PHE A 98 14.61 -2.53 -3.59
N ALA A 99 15.64 -3.04 -4.26
CA ALA A 99 16.69 -2.25 -4.91
C ALA A 99 16.57 -2.17 -6.44
N GLU A 100 15.37 -2.36 -7.00
CA GLU A 100 15.05 -2.05 -8.41
C GLU A 100 13.99 -0.94 -8.52
#